data_AF-A0A0A9FBJ0-F1
#
_entry.id   AF-A0A0A9FBJ0-F1
#
_cell.length_a   1.000
_cell.length_b   1.000
_cell.length_c   1.000
_cell.angle_alpha   90.00
_cell.angle_beta   90.00
_cell.angle_gamma   90.00
#
_symmetry.space_group_name_H-M   'P 1'
#
loop_
_entity.id
_entity.type
_entity.pdbx_description
1 polymer ?
#
loop_
_entity_poly.entity_id
_entity_poly.type
_entity_poly.pdbx_seq_one_letter_code
_entity_poly.pdbx_strand_id
1 'polypeptide(L)'
;MVASADMNHINKLLDRADDLVNEPGLRDLRITFEEFKAFADLRQRLQPLSMAIFSYGKVNGSLTKQDLKRAAYHVCEVDLSDRVVDIVFHVFDTNRDGHLSSEEFLRALQRRETDIRQPATLGPFGFLSCWFNSKKCSSLPQIVL
;
A
#
# COMPACT_ATOMS: atom_id res chain seq x y z
N MET A 1 16.60 10.52 -26.06
CA MET A 1 15.34 10.78 -25.33
C MET A 1 15.53 10.22 -23.93
N VAL A 2 15.86 11.09 -22.97
CA VAL A 2 16.17 10.73 -21.59
C VAL A 2 14.86 10.82 -20.83
N ALA A 3 14.24 9.66 -20.57
CA ALA A 3 12.94 9.57 -19.94
C ALA A 3 13.05 10.00 -18.47
N SER A 4 12.42 11.14 -18.17
CA SER A 4 11.85 11.56 -16.88
C SER A 4 12.15 10.62 -15.71
N ALA A 5 13.22 10.94 -14.99
CA ALA A 5 13.51 10.36 -13.70
C ALA A 5 12.78 11.20 -12.63
N ASP A 6 11.82 10.58 -11.94
CA ASP A 6 11.76 10.76 -10.49
C ASP A 6 12.19 9.44 -9.84
N MET A 7 13.49 9.34 -9.60
CA MET A 7 14.23 8.16 -9.14
C MET A 7 14.44 8.13 -7.62
N ASN A 8 13.96 9.13 -6.88
CA ASN A 8 14.43 9.39 -5.51
C ASN A 8 14.12 8.27 -4.50
N HIS A 9 13.13 7.41 -4.78
CA HIS A 9 12.75 6.30 -3.89
C HIS A 9 12.69 4.93 -4.58
N ILE A 10 12.69 4.88 -5.91
CA ILE A 10 12.67 3.61 -6.66
C ILE A 10 13.97 2.84 -6.42
N ASN A 11 15.12 3.53 -6.45
CA ASN A 11 16.41 2.89 -6.20
C ASN A 11 16.43 2.22 -4.83
N LYS A 12 15.92 2.89 -3.78
CA LYS A 12 15.82 2.30 -2.44
C LYS A 12 14.92 1.06 -2.39
N LEU A 13 13.82 1.02 -3.16
CA LEU A 13 12.96 -0.16 -3.22
C LEU A 13 13.59 -1.30 -4.02
N LEU A 14 14.36 -0.97 -5.07
CA LEU A 14 15.13 -1.95 -5.84
C LEU A 14 16.26 -2.54 -5.00
N ASP A 15 17.02 -1.71 -4.28
CA ASP A 15 18.05 -2.15 -3.34
C ASP A 15 17.48 -3.13 -2.31
N ARG A 16 16.27 -2.87 -1.81
CA ARG A 16 15.57 -3.78 -0.88
C ARG A 16 15.06 -5.06 -1.52
N ALA A 17 14.65 -5.00 -2.79
CA ALA A 17 14.29 -6.20 -3.53
C ALA A 17 15.53 -7.08 -3.79
N ASP A 18 16.68 -6.46 -4.06
CA ASP A 18 17.95 -7.15 -4.22
C ASP A 18 18.44 -7.75 -2.87
N ASP A 19 18.17 -7.06 -1.76
CA ASP A 19 18.47 -7.54 -0.41
C ASP A 19 17.65 -8.77 0.02
N LEU A 20 16.57 -9.13 -0.69
CA LEU A 20 15.82 -10.37 -0.43
C LEU A 20 16.72 -11.61 -0.49
N VAL A 21 17.77 -11.57 -1.32
CA VAL A 21 18.74 -12.67 -1.45
C VAL A 21 19.57 -12.85 -0.18
N ASN A 22 19.73 -11.79 0.61
CA ASN A 22 20.50 -11.79 1.84
C ASN A 22 19.67 -12.23 3.06
N GLU A 23 18.34 -12.26 2.95
CA GLU A 23 17.44 -12.71 4.01
C GLU A 23 17.27 -14.24 3.99
N PRO A 24 17.73 -14.99 5.01
CA PRO A 24 17.71 -16.46 5.01
C PRO A 24 16.32 -17.07 4.83
N GLY A 25 15.27 -16.37 5.29
CA GLY A 25 13.87 -16.80 5.17
C GLY A 25 13.22 -16.47 3.82
N LEU A 26 13.82 -15.58 3.02
CA LEU A 26 13.22 -15.06 1.78
C LEU A 26 14.05 -15.36 0.52
N ARG A 27 15.33 -15.73 0.67
CA ARG A 27 16.25 -16.00 -0.44
C ARG A 27 15.72 -17.04 -1.44
N ASP A 28 15.16 -18.13 -0.92
CA ASP A 28 14.70 -19.26 -1.74
C ASP A 28 13.19 -19.15 -2.08
N LEU A 29 12.59 -17.99 -1.76
CA LEU A 29 11.17 -17.72 -1.93
C LEU A 29 10.85 -17.36 -3.39
N ARG A 30 10.21 -18.29 -4.08
CA ARG A 30 9.58 -18.08 -5.41
C ARG A 30 8.12 -17.65 -5.28
N ILE A 31 7.64 -16.79 -6.16
CA ILE A 31 6.22 -16.44 -6.25
C ILE A 31 5.63 -17.22 -7.42
N THR A 32 4.48 -17.86 -7.25
CA THR A 32 3.76 -18.49 -8.37
C THR A 32 3.05 -17.45 -9.22
N PHE A 33 2.62 -17.83 -10.42
CA PHE A 33 1.85 -16.92 -11.27
C PHE A 33 0.52 -16.50 -10.60
N GLU A 34 -0.12 -17.42 -9.89
CA GLU A 34 -1.37 -17.19 -9.17
C GLU A 34 -1.17 -16.19 -8.03
N GLU A 35 -0.09 -16.33 -7.26
CA GLU A 35 0.26 -15.37 -6.20
C GLU A 35 0.57 -13.98 -6.77
N PHE A 36 1.31 -13.93 -7.88
CA PHE A 36 1.58 -12.68 -8.59
C PHE A 36 0.30 -12.02 -9.10
N LYS A 37 -0.60 -12.81 -9.70
CA LYS A 37 -1.89 -12.34 -10.19
C LYS A 37 -2.78 -11.84 -9.06
N ALA A 38 -2.86 -12.58 -7.95
CA ALA A 38 -3.62 -12.16 -6.76
C ALA A 38 -3.13 -10.79 -6.26
N PHE A 39 -1.82 -10.60 -6.14
CA PHE A 39 -1.25 -9.29 -5.78
C PHE A 39 -1.54 -8.19 -6.82
N ALA A 40 -1.52 -8.52 -8.12
CA ALA A 40 -1.89 -7.59 -9.17
C ALA A 40 -3.37 -7.19 -9.12
N ASP A 41 -4.27 -8.13 -8.80
CA ASP A 41 -5.71 -7.89 -8.62
C ASP A 41 -5.98 -7.03 -7.38
N LEU A 42 -5.21 -7.22 -6.30
CA LEU A 42 -5.26 -6.35 -5.12
C LEU A 42 -4.90 -4.90 -5.47
N ARG A 43 -3.88 -4.70 -6.31
CA ARG A 43 -3.47 -3.37 -6.81
C ARG A 43 -4.54 -2.68 -7.66
N GLN A 44 -5.52 -3.40 -8.19
CA GLN A 44 -6.67 -2.77 -8.86
C GLN A 44 -7.73 -2.29 -7.86
N ARG A 45 -7.71 -2.78 -6.61
CA ARG A 45 -8.71 -2.51 -5.57
C ARG A 45 -8.15 -1.65 -4.41
N LEU A 46 -7.26 -0.72 -4.74
CA LEU A 46 -6.53 0.08 -3.74
C LEU A 46 -7.40 1.05 -2.95
N GLN A 47 -8.43 1.63 -3.56
CA GLN A 47 -9.30 2.57 -2.87
C GLN A 47 -10.06 1.92 -1.70
N PRO A 48 -10.78 0.80 -1.89
CA PRO A 48 -11.46 0.15 -0.76
C PRO A 48 -10.44 -0.43 0.25
N LEU A 49 -9.30 -0.96 -0.23
CA LEU A 49 -8.23 -1.45 0.65
C LEU A 49 -7.67 -0.35 1.56
N SER A 50 -7.37 0.83 0.98
CA SER A 50 -6.83 1.96 1.73
C SER A 50 -7.85 2.46 2.73
N MET A 51 -9.13 2.60 2.36
CA MET A 51 -10.18 3.00 3.29
C MET A 51 -10.29 2.06 4.50
N ALA A 52 -10.24 0.74 4.28
CA ALA A 52 -10.28 -0.24 5.35
C ALA A 52 -9.06 -0.10 6.28
N ILE A 53 -7.87 -0.02 5.69
CA ILE A 53 -6.60 0.08 6.43
C ILE A 53 -6.48 1.41 7.17
N PHE A 54 -6.91 2.53 6.60
CA PHE A 54 -6.89 3.83 7.29
C PHE A 54 -7.93 3.92 8.40
N SER A 55 -9.10 3.30 8.22
CA SER A 55 -10.11 3.22 9.28
C SER A 55 -9.60 2.41 10.47
N TYR A 56 -8.88 1.30 10.20
CA TYR A 56 -8.34 0.42 11.23
C TYR A 56 -7.04 0.95 11.85
N GLY A 57 -6.10 1.42 11.02
CA GLY A 57 -4.82 2.00 11.42
C GLY A 57 -4.96 3.32 12.18
N LYS A 58 -6.03 4.10 11.95
CA LYS A 58 -6.34 5.27 12.80
C LYS A 58 -6.65 4.87 14.25
N VAL A 59 -7.12 3.64 14.47
CA VAL A 59 -7.40 3.09 15.81
C VAL A 59 -6.15 2.46 16.42
N ASN A 60 -5.29 1.81 15.62
CA ASN A 60 -4.18 0.99 16.11
C ASN A 60 -2.76 1.53 15.85
N GLY A 61 -2.61 2.64 15.11
CA GLY A 61 -1.34 3.32 14.87
C GLY A 61 -0.47 2.77 13.73
N SER A 62 -0.54 1.47 13.41
CA SER A 62 0.25 0.85 12.33
C SER A 62 -0.42 -0.43 11.78
N LEU A 63 0.00 -0.90 10.61
CA LEU A 63 -0.57 -2.08 9.94
C LEU A 63 0.33 -3.31 10.14
N THR A 64 -0.23 -4.40 10.68
CA THR A 64 0.47 -5.69 10.78
C THR A 64 0.28 -6.54 9.51
N LYS A 65 1.11 -7.58 9.34
CA LYS A 65 0.95 -8.58 8.27
C LYS A 65 -0.45 -9.20 8.25
N GLN A 66 -0.99 -9.53 9.42
CA GLN A 66 -2.32 -10.11 9.56
C GLN A 66 -3.42 -9.13 9.16
N ASP A 67 -3.25 -7.84 9.49
CA ASP A 67 -4.20 -6.82 9.09
C ASP A 67 -4.24 -6.64 7.57
N LEU A 68 -3.07 -6.65 6.92
CA LEU A 68 -3.00 -6.60 5.45
C LEU A 68 -3.72 -7.79 4.81
N LYS A 69 -3.46 -9.02 5.28
CA LYS A 69 -4.15 -10.23 4.80
C LYS A 69 -5.66 -10.13 4.99
N ARG A 70 -6.09 -9.74 6.19
CA ARG A 70 -7.50 -9.63 6.54
C ARG A 70 -8.22 -8.58 5.69
N ALA A 71 -7.60 -7.41 5.50
CA ALA A 71 -8.16 -6.36 4.65
C ALA A 71 -8.23 -6.81 3.18
N ALA A 72 -7.17 -7.42 2.65
CA ALA A 72 -7.15 -7.96 1.29
C ALA A 72 -8.27 -8.99 1.08
N TYR A 73 -8.46 -9.91 2.03
CA TYR A 73 -9.48 -10.95 1.93
C TYR A 73 -10.90 -10.40 2.04
N HIS A 74 -11.22 -9.67 3.11
CA HIS A 74 -12.60 -9.27 3.38
C HIS A 74 -13.10 -8.07 2.58
N VAL A 75 -12.18 -7.20 2.13
CA VAL A 75 -12.55 -5.94 1.47
C VAL A 75 -12.27 -6.01 -0.02
N CYS A 76 -11.22 -6.73 -0.40
CA CYS A 76 -10.82 -6.86 -1.79
C CYS A 76 -11.06 -8.26 -2.35
N GLU A 77 -11.56 -9.23 -1.58
CA GLU A 77 -11.77 -10.61 -2.06
C GLU A 77 -10.51 -11.20 -2.73
N VAL A 78 -9.34 -10.86 -2.18
CA VAL A 78 -8.04 -11.39 -2.61
C VAL A 78 -7.42 -12.11 -1.44
N ASP A 79 -7.11 -13.39 -1.64
CA ASP A 79 -6.30 -14.16 -0.71
C ASP A 79 -4.82 -13.96 -1.03
N LEU A 80 -4.10 -13.31 -0.12
CA LEU A 80 -2.65 -13.15 -0.22
C LEU A 80 -1.96 -14.27 0.54
N SER A 81 -1.01 -14.95 -0.09
CA SER A 81 -0.17 -15.91 0.61
C SER A 81 0.77 -15.21 1.61
N ASP A 82 1.18 -15.93 2.65
CA ASP A 82 2.15 -15.41 3.63
C ASP A 82 3.46 -14.98 2.97
N ARG A 83 3.87 -15.72 1.94
CA ARG A 83 5.06 -15.42 1.11
C ARG A 83 4.99 -14.03 0.51
N VAL A 84 3.86 -13.69 -0.13
CA VAL A 84 3.67 -12.38 -0.75
C VAL A 84 3.65 -11.28 0.30
N VAL A 85 2.99 -11.52 1.44
CA VAL A 85 2.91 -10.56 2.55
C VAL A 85 4.30 -10.31 3.15
N ASP A 86 5.11 -11.36 3.31
CA ASP A 86 6.47 -11.25 3.80
C ASP A 86 7.35 -10.42 2.87
N ILE A 87 7.24 -10.62 1.55
CA ILE A 87 7.94 -9.79 0.56
C ILE A 87 7.48 -8.33 0.63
N VAL A 88 6.17 -8.09 0.70
CA VAL A 88 5.60 -6.73 0.79
C VAL A 88 6.17 -6.01 2.02
N PHE A 89 6.16 -6.65 3.20
CA PHE A 89 6.72 -6.05 4.41
C PHE A 89 8.24 -5.88 4.27
N HIS A 90 8.96 -6.87 3.75
CA HIS A 90 10.40 -6.75 3.55
C HIS A 90 10.78 -5.60 2.63
N VAL A 91 9.98 -5.29 1.61
CA VAL A 91 10.28 -4.20 0.66
C VAL A 91 9.83 -2.84 1.20
N PHE A 92 8.71 -2.77 1.92
CA PHE A 92 8.06 -1.49 2.24
C PHE A 92 8.17 -1.03 3.70
N ASP A 93 8.48 -1.91 4.66
CA ASP A 93 8.73 -1.55 6.08
C ASP A 93 10.13 -0.94 6.21
N THR A 94 10.27 0.38 5.98
CA THR A 94 11.59 1.02 5.80
C THR A 94 12.35 1.21 7.11
N ASN A 95 11.65 1.31 8.23
CA ASN A 95 12.24 1.41 9.56
C ASN A 95 12.46 0.03 10.23
N ARG A 96 11.98 -1.06 9.62
CA ARG A 96 12.13 -2.46 10.08
C ARG A 96 11.51 -2.68 11.45
N ASP A 97 10.38 -2.02 11.73
CA ASP A 97 9.66 -2.18 13.00
C ASP A 97 8.68 -3.37 12.97
N GLY A 98 8.53 -4.04 11.83
CA GLY A 98 7.61 -5.16 11.62
C GLY A 98 6.19 -4.73 11.25
N HIS A 99 5.96 -3.43 11.09
CA HIS A 99 4.69 -2.82 10.75
C HIS A 99 4.81 -1.98 9.47
N LEU A 100 3.69 -1.70 8.83
CA LEU A 100 3.62 -0.67 7.79
C LEU A 100 2.91 0.55 8.37
N SER A 101 3.62 1.66 8.44
CA SER A 101 2.97 2.95 8.65
C SER A 101 2.08 3.30 7.45
N SER A 102 1.15 4.24 7.65
CA SER A 102 0.32 4.79 6.58
C SER A 102 1.12 5.28 5.37
N GLU A 103 2.26 5.92 5.61
CA GLU A 103 3.14 6.46 4.55
C GLU A 103 3.83 5.33 3.78
N GLU A 104 4.38 4.33 4.49
CA GLU A 104 5.03 3.17 3.87
C GLU A 104 4.05 2.33 3.06
N PHE A 105 2.83 2.15 3.58
CA PHE A 105 1.75 1.45 2.89
C PHE A 105 1.30 2.18 1.62
N LEU A 106 1.16 3.51 1.66
CA LEU A 106 0.83 4.29 0.47
C LEU A 106 1.93 4.18 -0.60
N ARG A 107 3.20 4.23 -0.19
CA ARG A 107 4.33 4.01 -1.10
C ARG A 107 4.34 2.60 -1.68
N ALA A 108 3.90 1.60 -0.90
CA ALA A 108 3.81 0.21 -1.34
C ALA A 108 2.85 0.01 -2.50
N LEU A 109 1.79 0.80 -2.52
CA LEU A 109 0.62 0.52 -3.34
C LEU A 109 0.28 1.61 -4.35
N GLN A 110 0.84 2.82 -4.24
CA GLN A 110 0.59 3.87 -5.22
C GLN A 110 0.99 3.44 -6.64
N ARG A 111 0.11 3.77 -7.59
CA ARG A 111 0.28 3.51 -9.03
C ARG A 111 1.50 4.27 -9.57
N ARG A 112 2.35 3.58 -10.33
CA ARG A 112 3.34 4.19 -11.25
C ARG A 112 2.71 5.05 -12.37
N GLU A 113 1.38 4.97 -12.58
CA GLU A 113 0.68 5.60 -13.72
C GLU A 113 0.55 7.13 -13.66
N THR A 114 0.94 7.80 -12.57
CA THR A 114 0.95 9.27 -12.53
C THR A 114 1.96 9.92 -13.48
N ASP A 115 2.83 9.14 -14.14
CA ASP A 115 3.91 9.67 -14.99
C ASP A 115 3.68 9.53 -16.52
N ILE A 116 2.60 8.89 -16.98
CA ILE A 116 2.46 8.55 -18.44
C ILE A 116 1.23 9.15 -19.14
N ARG A 117 0.24 9.73 -18.47
CA ARG A 117 -0.92 10.34 -19.17
C ARG A 117 -1.40 11.70 -18.62
N GLN A 118 -0.90 12.75 -19.28
CA GLN A 118 -1.44 14.10 -19.48
C GLN A 118 -1.23 15.22 -18.43
N PRO A 119 -1.00 16.47 -18.89
CA PRO A 119 -0.76 17.64 -18.04
C PRO A 119 -2.08 18.39 -17.79
N ALA A 120 -2.56 18.41 -16.55
CA ALA A 120 -3.31 19.53 -15.97
C ALA A 120 -3.68 19.21 -14.52
N THR A 121 -2.98 19.86 -13.60
CA THR A 121 -3.51 20.31 -12.29
C THR A 121 -4.28 19.28 -11.47
N LEU A 122 -3.55 18.33 -10.88
CA LEU A 122 -3.89 17.82 -9.57
C LEU A 122 -2.57 17.40 -8.91
N GLY A 123 -2.04 18.26 -8.04
CA GLY A 123 -0.78 17.99 -7.34
C GLY A 123 -0.84 16.70 -6.51
N PRO A 124 0.28 16.29 -5.88
CA PRO A 124 0.40 15.03 -5.11
C PRO A 124 -0.56 14.90 -3.91
N PHE A 125 -1.43 15.90 -3.70
CA PHE A 125 -2.46 15.99 -2.68
C PHE A 125 -3.89 15.77 -3.20
N GLY A 126 -4.10 15.50 -4.49
CA GLY A 126 -5.45 15.44 -5.09
C GLY A 126 -6.38 14.39 -4.48
N PHE A 127 -5.92 13.14 -4.40
CA PHE A 127 -6.71 12.04 -3.82
C PHE A 127 -6.74 12.07 -2.29
N LEU A 128 -5.73 12.67 -1.66
CA LEU A 128 -5.59 12.71 -0.20
C LEU A 128 -6.19 13.98 0.44
N SER A 129 -6.37 15.07 -0.29
CA SER A 129 -6.95 16.31 0.25
C SER A 129 -8.41 16.13 0.67
N CYS A 130 -9.21 15.36 -0.07
CA CYS A 130 -10.55 14.95 0.37
C CYS A 130 -10.53 14.06 1.61
N TRP A 131 -9.43 13.35 1.89
CA TRP A 131 -9.33 12.39 2.99
C TRP A 131 -8.68 12.99 4.26
N PHE A 132 -7.77 13.96 4.14
CA PHE A 132 -7.14 14.63 5.29
C PHE A 132 -7.92 15.85 5.80
N ASN A 133 -8.89 16.38 5.05
CA ASN A 133 -9.69 17.54 5.47
C ASN A 133 -10.99 17.16 6.21
N SER A 134 -10.93 16.17 7.11
CA SER A 134 -12.03 15.81 8.02
C SER A 134 -11.84 16.39 9.43
N LYS A 135 -11.37 17.64 9.53
CA LYS A 135 -11.47 18.46 10.75
C LYS A 135 -12.32 19.69 10.49
N LYS A 136 -13.60 19.48 10.21
CA LYS A 136 -14.77 20.33 10.56
C LYS A 136 -15.97 19.89 9.71
N CYS A 137 -16.80 19.02 10.26
CA CYS A 137 -18.23 19.07 10.00
C CYS A 137 -18.96 18.44 11.18
N SER A 138 -19.21 19.30 12.17
CA SER A 138 -20.21 19.11 13.20
C SER A 138 -21.59 19.30 12.58
N SER A 139 -22.35 18.21 12.39
CA SER A 139 -23.82 18.17 12.52
C SER A 139 -24.35 16.80 12.05
N LEU A 140 -24.59 15.89 12.99
CA LEU A 140 -25.53 14.79 12.78
C LEU A 140 -26.94 15.33 13.04
N PRO A 141 -27.93 15.19 12.15
CA PRO A 141 -29.32 15.22 12.58
C PRO A 141 -29.60 13.90 13.31
N GLN A 142 -30.13 14.01 14.53
CA GLN A 142 -30.70 12.87 15.25
C GLN A 142 -31.82 12.26 14.42
N ILE A 143 -31.75 10.95 14.17
CA ILE A 143 -32.94 10.15 13.85
C ILE A 143 -33.28 9.40 15.14
N VAL A 144 -34.35 9.88 15.78
CA VAL A 144 -35.05 9.23 16.88
C VAL A 144 -35.95 8.14 16.28
N LEU A 145 -35.91 6.94 16.86
CA LEU A 145 -36.96 5.92 16.69
C LEU A 145 -38.20 6.32 17.51
#